data_AF-A0A3C1KNU4-F1
#
_entry.id   AF-A0A3C1KNU4-F1
#
_cell.length_a   1.000
_cell.length_b   1.000
_cell.length_c   1.000
_cell.angle_alpha   90.00
_cell.angle_beta   90.00
_cell.angle_gamma   90.00
#
_symmetry.space_group_name_H-M   'P 1'
#
loop_
_entity.id
_entity.type
_entity.pdbx_description
1 polymer ?
#
loop_
_entity_poly.entity_id
_entity_poly.type
_entity_poly.pdbx_seq_one_letter_code
_entity_poly.pdbx_strand_id
1 'polypeptide(L)'
;ERAPRPASERVLMRGHWLLIGLYALLISTTVLGAMAVGSLLLGFDTNTAVTVSFLTLALAQMWHVFNIRADNGRWLRNEITGNPWIWVALLVCSVLVGAAVYLPPLATVLSLVNPGFDGWLLILVASVLPVFVAPLLRRFVSPG
;
A
#
# COMPACT_ATOMS: atom_id res chain seq x y z
N GLU A 1 15.73 -5.62 29.69
CA GLU A 1 15.87 -4.15 29.65
C GLU A 1 16.85 -3.78 28.55
N ARG A 2 16.51 -2.81 27.68
CA ARG A 2 17.43 -2.30 26.64
C ARG A 2 18.06 -1.01 27.14
N ALA A 3 19.37 -0.84 26.92
CA ALA A 3 20.08 0.38 27.25
C ALA A 3 19.44 1.60 26.54
N PRO A 4 19.44 2.79 27.16
CA PRO A 4 18.87 4.00 26.58
C PRO A 4 19.50 4.30 25.22
N ARG A 5 18.67 4.63 24.21
CA ARG A 5 19.17 5.01 22.89
C ARG A 5 20.06 6.26 23.02
N PRO A 6 21.28 6.25 22.47
CA PRO A 6 22.16 7.41 22.52
C PRO A 6 21.56 8.57 21.71
N ALA A 7 21.60 9.79 22.24
CA ALA A 7 21.01 10.97 21.63
C ALA A 7 21.61 11.34 20.25
N SER A 8 22.79 10.80 19.93
CA SER A 8 23.48 10.98 18.64
C SER A 8 23.04 9.97 17.56
N GLU A 9 22.18 9.02 17.88
CA GLU A 9 21.67 8.04 16.92
C GLU A 9 20.69 8.72 15.95
N ARG A 10 21.00 8.70 14.65
CA ARG A 10 20.11 9.26 13.63
C ARG A 10 18.82 8.44 13.57
N VAL A 11 17.67 9.11 13.61
CA VAL A 11 16.33 8.50 13.50
C VAL A 11 16.20 7.61 12.27
N LEU A 12 16.86 7.97 11.16
CA LEU A 12 16.95 7.18 9.93
C LEU A 12 18.41 6.85 9.60
N MET A 13 18.80 5.59 9.80
CA MET A 13 20.08 5.08 9.27
C MET A 13 20.01 4.87 7.75
N ARG A 14 21.18 4.80 7.08
CA ARG A 14 21.28 4.62 5.62
C ARG A 14 20.48 3.41 5.08
N GLY A 15 20.44 2.30 5.82
CA GLY A 15 19.63 1.13 5.46
C GLY A 15 18.13 1.40 5.45
N HIS A 16 17.63 2.26 6.35
CA HIS A 16 16.22 2.67 6.38
C HIS A 16 15.87 3.53 5.17
N TRP A 17 16.76 4.43 4.74
CA TRP A 17 16.57 5.22 3.52
C TRP A 17 16.47 4.36 2.27
N LEU A 18 17.32 3.34 2.14
CA LEU A 18 17.29 2.44 1.00
C LEU A 18 16.02 1.58 0.99
N LEU A 19 15.55 1.13 2.16
CA LEU A 19 14.27 0.44 2.29
C LEU A 19 13.07 1.31 1.88
N ILE A 20 13.05 2.58 2.32
CA ILE A 20 12.00 3.53 1.92
C ILE A 20 12.00 3.72 0.40
N GLY A 21 13.17 3.93 -0.21
CA GLY A 21 13.30 4.05 -1.65
C GLY A 21 12.82 2.81 -2.40
N LEU A 22 13.14 1.61 -1.89
CA LEU A 22 12.71 0.34 -2.49
C LEU A 22 11.20 0.14 -2.40
N TYR A 23 10.57 0.48 -1.26
CA TYR A 23 9.11 0.43 -1.14
C TYR A 23 8.42 1.44 -2.03
N ALA A 24 8.94 2.67 -2.10
CA ALA A 24 8.41 3.70 -2.99
C ALA A 24 8.47 3.25 -4.45
N LEU A 25 9.59 2.67 -4.89
CA LEU A 25 9.75 2.13 -6.23
C LEU A 25 8.76 0.99 -6.51
N LEU A 26 8.69 -0.01 -5.62
CA LEU A 26 7.80 -1.16 -5.78
C LEU A 26 6.33 -0.75 -5.87
N ILE A 27 5.87 0.12 -4.96
CA ILE A 27 4.48 0.60 -4.97
C ILE A 27 4.22 1.41 -6.25
N SER A 28 5.13 2.31 -6.63
CA SER A 28 4.97 3.13 -7.83
C SER A 28 4.90 2.29 -9.10
N THR A 29 5.82 1.34 -9.28
CA THR A 29 5.81 0.42 -10.43
C THR A 29 4.53 -0.41 -10.48
N THR A 30 4.04 -0.85 -9.33
CA THR A 30 2.80 -1.66 -9.29
C THR A 30 1.56 -0.82 -9.62
N VAL A 31 1.48 0.41 -9.11
CA VAL A 31 0.38 1.35 -9.38
C VAL A 31 0.35 1.76 -10.85
N LEU A 32 1.50 2.14 -11.40
CA LEU A 32 1.63 2.48 -12.82
C LEU A 32 1.42 1.26 -13.72
N GLY A 33 1.86 0.08 -13.29
CA GLY A 33 1.59 -1.18 -13.96
C GLY A 33 0.10 -1.50 -14.02
N ALA A 34 -0.64 -1.32 -12.93
CA ALA A 34 -2.09 -1.50 -12.90
C ALA A 34 -2.79 -0.50 -13.84
N MET A 35 -2.36 0.76 -13.85
CA MET A 35 -2.88 1.76 -14.80
C MET A 35 -2.62 1.33 -16.26
N ALA A 36 -1.40 0.88 -16.56
CA ALA A 36 -1.01 0.44 -17.90
C ALA A 36 -1.79 -0.82 -18.33
N VAL A 37 -1.97 -1.80 -17.44
CA VAL A 37 -2.79 -2.99 -17.69
C VAL A 37 -4.24 -2.59 -17.96
N GLY A 38 -4.82 -1.71 -17.14
CA GLY A 38 -6.18 -1.22 -17.33
C GLY A 38 -6.37 -0.52 -18.68
N SER A 39 -5.44 0.36 -19.05
CA SER A 39 -5.53 1.12 -20.31
C SER A 39 -5.22 0.27 -21.54
N LEU A 40 -4.15 -0.55 -21.51
CA LEU A 40 -3.66 -1.26 -22.70
C LEU A 40 -4.30 -2.64 -22.91
N LEU A 41 -4.69 -3.35 -21.85
CA LEU A 41 -5.22 -4.71 -21.93
C LEU A 41 -6.74 -4.76 -21.72
N LEU A 42 -7.28 -3.92 -20.83
CA LEU A 42 -8.72 -3.89 -20.53
C LEU A 42 -9.47 -2.78 -21.29
N GLY A 43 -8.75 -1.90 -22.00
CA GLY A 43 -9.34 -0.84 -22.81
C GLY A 43 -10.03 0.26 -21.99
N PHE A 44 -9.62 0.47 -20.74
CA PHE A 44 -10.16 1.53 -19.89
C PHE A 44 -9.84 2.91 -20.46
N ASP A 45 -10.81 3.82 -20.37
CA ASP A 45 -10.60 5.23 -20.66
C ASP A 45 -9.68 5.87 -19.60
N THR A 46 -9.20 7.08 -19.91
CA THR A 46 -8.24 7.78 -19.06
C THR A 46 -8.74 7.97 -17.63
N ASN A 47 -10.02 8.29 -17.43
CA ASN A 47 -10.57 8.53 -16.09
C ASN A 47 -10.64 7.24 -15.27
N THR A 48 -11.03 6.12 -15.90
CA THR A 48 -11.05 4.82 -15.24
C THR A 48 -9.63 4.36 -14.91
N ALA A 49 -8.66 4.52 -15.82
CA ALA A 49 -7.27 4.16 -15.56
C ALA A 49 -6.64 4.98 -14.41
N VAL A 50 -6.94 6.28 -14.34
CA VAL A 50 -6.53 7.15 -13.22
C VAL A 50 -7.21 6.74 -11.91
N THR A 51 -8.50 6.38 -11.95
CA THR A 51 -9.21 5.88 -10.77
C THR A 51 -8.60 4.56 -10.27
N VAL A 52 -8.28 3.64 -11.19
CA VAL A 52 -7.59 2.38 -10.86
C VAL A 52 -6.25 2.65 -10.19
N SER A 53 -5.43 3.57 -10.71
CA SER A 53 -4.13 3.87 -10.13
C SER A 53 -4.26 4.51 -8.74
N PHE A 54 -5.18 5.46 -8.56
CA PHE A 54 -5.45 6.11 -7.28
C PHE A 54 -5.93 5.12 -6.22
N LEU A 55 -6.91 4.27 -6.54
CA LEU A 55 -7.44 3.27 -5.62
C LEU A 55 -6.41 2.18 -5.31
N THR A 56 -5.61 1.76 -6.30
CA THR A 56 -4.51 0.83 -6.10
C THR A 56 -3.49 1.39 -5.11
N LEU A 57 -3.12 2.67 -5.25
CA LEU A 57 -2.21 3.34 -4.33
C LEU A 57 -2.80 3.42 -2.92
N ALA A 58 -4.05 3.88 -2.78
CA ALA A 58 -4.71 4.03 -1.49
C ALA A 58 -4.76 2.70 -0.71
N LEU A 59 -5.14 1.62 -1.39
CA LEU A 59 -5.18 0.29 -0.80
C LEU A 59 -3.76 -0.24 -0.54
N ALA A 60 -2.80 -0.03 -1.45
CA ALA A 60 -1.41 -0.45 -1.23
C ALA A 60 -0.82 0.18 0.03
N GLN A 61 -1.10 1.47 0.29
CA GLN A 61 -0.67 2.15 1.52
C GLN A 61 -1.35 1.56 2.77
N MET A 62 -2.63 1.23 2.67
CA MET A 62 -3.39 0.59 3.74
C MET A 62 -2.77 -0.76 4.12
N TRP A 63 -2.43 -1.58 3.11
CA TRP A 63 -1.77 -2.86 3.33
C TRP A 63 -0.30 -2.71 3.74
N HIS A 64 0.39 -1.65 3.32
CA HIS A 64 1.79 -1.39 3.63
C HIS A 64 2.04 -1.20 5.13
N VAL A 65 1.03 -0.84 5.93
CA VAL A 65 1.11 -0.85 7.40
C VAL A 65 1.58 -2.20 7.94
N PHE A 66 1.17 -3.30 7.28
CA PHE A 66 1.65 -4.63 7.61
C PHE A 66 3.11 -4.87 7.23
N ASN A 67 3.83 -4.01 6.54
CA ASN A 67 5.26 -4.18 6.28
C ASN A 67 6.16 -3.39 7.22
N ILE A 68 5.59 -2.45 7.99
CA ILE A 68 6.32 -1.62 8.95
C ILE A 68 6.58 -2.36 10.27
N ARG A 69 6.06 -3.60 10.43
CA ARG A 69 6.27 -4.42 11.64
C ARG A 69 7.77 -4.59 11.95
N ALA A 70 8.14 -4.25 13.19
CA ALA A 70 9.50 -4.32 13.69
C ALA A 70 10.04 -5.76 13.82
N ASP A 71 9.13 -6.73 13.97
CA ASP A 71 9.49 -8.10 14.33
C ASP A 71 9.55 -9.03 13.11
N ASN A 72 10.76 -9.50 12.80
CA ASN A 72 11.10 -10.34 11.63
C ASN A 72 10.54 -11.79 11.72
N GLY A 73 9.81 -12.16 12.78
CA GLY A 73 9.60 -13.56 13.15
C GLY A 73 8.21 -14.18 12.90
N ARG A 74 7.08 -13.44 13.03
CA ARG A 74 5.75 -14.08 13.12
C ARG A 74 4.66 -13.38 12.31
N TRP A 75 4.44 -13.82 11.08
CA TRP A 75 3.47 -13.23 10.15
C TRP A 75 2.02 -13.21 10.66
N LEU A 76 1.64 -14.14 11.57
CA LEU A 76 0.27 -14.36 12.04
C LEU A 76 -0.02 -13.92 13.49
N ARG A 77 1.01 -13.68 14.33
CA ARG A 77 0.82 -13.33 15.75
C ARG A 77 1.81 -12.24 16.16
N ASN A 78 1.56 -11.03 15.68
CA ASN A 78 2.40 -9.84 15.88
C ASN A 78 1.61 -8.68 16.50
N GLU A 79 2.31 -7.67 16.99
CA GLU A 79 1.76 -6.42 17.54
C GLU A 79 0.73 -5.74 16.62
N ILE A 80 0.84 -5.95 15.30
CA ILE A 80 -0.10 -5.40 14.33
C ILE A 80 -1.38 -6.23 14.23
N THR A 81 -1.26 -7.55 14.04
CA THR A 81 -2.44 -8.44 13.91
C THR A 81 -3.16 -8.65 15.24
N GLY A 82 -2.46 -8.47 16.36
CA GLY A 82 -3.01 -8.53 17.71
C GLY A 82 -3.61 -7.22 18.21
N ASN A 83 -3.42 -6.09 17.52
CA ASN A 83 -3.99 -4.81 17.93
C ASN A 83 -5.36 -4.58 17.25
N PRO A 84 -6.48 -4.65 17.99
CA PRO A 84 -7.81 -4.45 17.42
C PRO A 84 -8.01 -3.06 16.80
N TRP A 85 -7.27 -2.04 17.26
CA TRP A 85 -7.36 -0.69 16.71
C TRP A 85 -6.88 -0.59 15.27
N ILE A 86 -5.91 -1.42 14.87
CA ILE A 86 -5.43 -1.44 13.50
C ILE A 86 -6.52 -2.01 12.58
N TRP A 87 -7.22 -3.05 13.02
CA TRP A 87 -8.35 -3.60 12.27
C TRP A 87 -9.49 -2.59 12.13
N VAL A 88 -9.81 -1.85 13.19
CA VAL A 88 -10.80 -0.76 13.12
C VAL A 88 -10.34 0.33 12.15
N ALA A 89 -9.08 0.76 12.21
CA ALA A 89 -8.53 1.75 11.29
C ALA A 89 -8.60 1.29 9.82
N LEU A 90 -8.23 0.03 9.54
CA LEU A 90 -8.33 -0.56 8.20
C LEU A 90 -9.78 -0.59 7.70
N LEU A 91 -10.72 -0.96 8.57
CA LEU A 91 -12.15 -0.97 8.23
C LEU A 91 -12.63 0.45 7.90
N VAL A 92 -12.31 1.43 8.75
CA VAL A 92 -12.68 2.84 8.56
C VAL A 92 -12.06 3.38 7.26
N CYS A 93 -10.78 3.14 7.00
CA CYS A 93 -10.12 3.54 5.76
C CYS A 93 -10.77 2.89 4.53
N SER A 94 -11.10 1.60 4.61
CA SER A 94 -11.77 0.89 3.51
C SER A 94 -13.14 1.49 3.20
N VAL A 95 -13.92 1.81 4.25
CA VAL A 95 -15.21 2.49 4.11
C VAL A 95 -15.04 3.88 3.50
N LEU A 96 -14.04 4.65 3.92
CA LEU A 96 -13.74 5.97 3.35
C LEU A 96 -13.33 5.89 1.88
N VAL A 97 -12.54 4.88 1.49
CA VAL A 97 -12.16 4.64 0.08
C VAL A 97 -13.40 4.28 -0.75
N GLY A 98 -14.26 3.40 -0.25
CA GLY A 98 -15.53 3.09 -0.93
C GLY A 98 -16.44 4.32 -1.03
N ALA A 99 -16.56 5.09 0.05
CA ALA A 99 -17.32 6.33 0.08
C ALA A 99 -16.77 7.36 -0.92
N ALA A 100 -15.45 7.45 -1.10
CA ALA A 100 -14.84 8.34 -2.09
C ALA A 100 -15.28 8.01 -3.53
N VAL A 101 -15.49 6.72 -3.85
CA VAL A 101 -15.92 6.28 -5.19
C VAL A 101 -17.43 6.44 -5.39
N TYR A 102 -18.24 6.18 -4.36
CA TYR A 102 -19.69 6.09 -4.50
C TYR A 102 -20.48 7.31 -4.02
N LEU A 103 -19.88 8.22 -3.25
CA LEU A 103 -20.51 9.49 -2.89
C LEU A 103 -20.21 10.54 -3.96
N PRO A 104 -21.24 11.08 -4.67
CA PRO A 104 -21.05 12.06 -5.73
C PRO A 104 -20.18 13.27 -5.38
N PRO A 105 -20.30 13.91 -4.20
CA PRO A 105 -19.45 15.07 -3.89
C PRO A 105 -17.97 14.70 -3.76
N LEU A 106 -17.66 13.52 -3.21
CA LEU A 106 -16.27 13.06 -3.10
C LEU A 106 -15.75 12.60 -4.45
N ALA A 107 -16.52 11.80 -5.18
CA ALA A 107 -16.14 11.29 -6.49
C ALA A 107 -15.85 12.44 -7.47
N THR A 108 -16.61 13.53 -7.41
CA THR A 108 -16.38 14.72 -8.25
C THR A 108 -15.11 15.46 -7.87
N VAL A 109 -14.84 15.63 -6.57
CA VAL A 109 -13.62 16.33 -6.09
C VAL A 109 -12.35 15.54 -6.40
N LEU A 110 -12.42 14.21 -6.30
CA LEU A 110 -11.30 13.31 -6.60
C LEU A 110 -11.26 12.86 -8.07
N SER A 111 -12.20 13.31 -8.91
CA SER A 111 -12.36 12.87 -10.30
C SER A 111 -12.40 11.34 -10.46
N LEU A 112 -13.09 10.65 -9.54
CA LEU A 112 -13.22 9.21 -9.51
C LEU A 112 -14.44 8.75 -10.32
N VAL A 113 -14.25 7.70 -11.10
CA VAL A 113 -15.32 7.00 -11.81
C VAL A 113 -15.45 5.58 -11.28
N ASN A 114 -16.64 4.98 -11.39
CA ASN A 114 -16.82 3.59 -10.97
C ASN A 114 -15.98 2.67 -11.89
N PRO A 115 -14.97 1.96 -11.36
CA PRO A 115 -14.05 1.17 -12.17
C PRO A 115 -14.66 -0.16 -12.64
N GLY A 116 -15.90 -0.47 -12.26
CA GLY A 116 -16.55 -1.72 -12.59
C GLY A 116 -15.91 -2.94 -11.91
N PHE A 117 -16.39 -4.13 -12.24
CA PHE A 117 -15.90 -5.36 -11.63
C PHE A 117 -14.43 -5.63 -11.98
N ASP A 118 -14.06 -5.52 -13.25
CA ASP A 118 -12.70 -5.79 -13.72
C ASP A 118 -11.68 -4.80 -13.15
N GLY A 119 -12.05 -3.52 -13.04
CA GLY A 119 -11.19 -2.52 -12.44
C GLY A 119 -10.99 -2.76 -10.95
N TRP A 120 -12.04 -3.10 -10.20
CA TRP A 120 -11.91 -3.49 -8.79
C TRP A 120 -11.04 -4.73 -8.59
N LEU A 121 -11.20 -5.75 -9.45
CA LEU A 121 -10.36 -6.94 -9.40
C LEU A 121 -8.87 -6.59 -9.62
N LEU A 122 -8.58 -5.77 -10.63
CA LEU A 122 -7.23 -5.28 -10.90
C LEU A 122 -6.66 -4.47 -9.73
N ILE A 123 -7.45 -3.56 -9.17
CA ILE A 123 -7.09 -2.75 -7.99
C ILE A 123 -6.72 -3.65 -6.80
N LEU A 124 -7.55 -4.65 -6.49
CA LEU A 124 -7.33 -5.53 -5.34
C LEU A 124 -6.08 -6.40 -5.54
N VAL A 125 -5.92 -7.00 -6.73
CA VAL A 125 -4.74 -7.82 -7.04
C VAL A 125 -3.46 -6.99 -7.01
N ALA A 126 -3.47 -5.83 -7.68
CA ALA A 126 -2.30 -4.96 -7.75
C ALA A 126 -1.95 -4.32 -6.40
N SER A 127 -2.93 -3.91 -5.60
CA SER A 127 -2.66 -3.25 -4.30
C SER A 127 -2.02 -4.20 -3.27
N VAL A 128 -2.31 -5.49 -3.37
CA VAL A 128 -1.80 -6.52 -2.46
C VAL A 128 -0.39 -6.98 -2.85
N LEU A 129 -0.03 -6.90 -4.14
CA LEU A 129 1.25 -7.36 -4.67
C LEU A 129 2.48 -6.76 -3.95
N PRO A 130 2.56 -5.44 -3.68
CA PRO A 130 3.68 -4.85 -2.96
C PRO A 130 3.86 -5.47 -1.59
N VAL A 131 2.79 -5.87 -0.92
CA VAL A 131 2.84 -6.38 0.46
C VAL A 131 3.55 -7.72 0.53
N PHE A 132 3.34 -8.56 -0.49
CA PHE A 132 4.00 -9.86 -0.58
C PHE A 132 5.43 -9.76 -1.13
N VAL A 133 5.69 -8.84 -2.06
CA VAL A 133 7.01 -8.70 -2.70
C VAL A 133 8.00 -7.95 -1.80
N ALA A 134 7.54 -6.95 -1.05
CA ALA A 134 8.35 -6.11 -0.16
C ALA A 134 9.21 -6.91 0.86
N PRO A 135 8.67 -7.90 1.59
CA PRO A 135 9.46 -8.72 2.51
C PRO A 135 10.55 -9.54 1.83
N LEU A 136 10.31 -10.05 0.61
CA LEU A 136 11.32 -10.77 -0.16
C LEU A 136 12.48 -9.83 -0.51
N LEU A 137 12.17 -8.63 -1.02
CA LEU A 137 13.17 -7.63 -1.38
C LEU A 137 14.01 -7.19 -0.18
N ARG A 138 13.38 -7.02 1.00
CA ARG A 138 14.07 -6.66 2.24
C ARG A 138 15.13 -7.70 2.66
N ARG A 139 14.92 -8.99 2.35
CA ARG A 139 15.92 -10.05 2.66
C ARG A 139 17.21 -9.90 1.85
N PHE A 140 17.15 -9.35 0.64
CA PHE A 140 18.33 -9.15 -0.20
C PHE A 140 19.14 -7.90 0.18
N VAL A 141 18.48 -6.90 0.76
CA VAL A 141 19.09 -5.62 1.15
C VAL A 141 19.70 -5.64 2.55
N SER A 142 19.29 -6.57 3.40
CA SER A 142 19.79 -6.69 4.78
C SER A 142 20.65 -7.95 4.98
N PRO A 143 21.86 -8.06 4.39
CA PRO A 143 22.89 -8.95 4.91
C PRO A 143 23.62 -8.25 6.06
N GLY A 144 23.36 -8.66 7.32
CA GLY A 144 24.11 -8.22 8.50
C GLY A 144 23.31 -7.34 9.46
#